data_AF-A0A0E0HGR0-F1
#
_entry.id   AF-A0A0E0HGR0-F1
#
_cell.length_a   1.000
_cell.length_b   1.000
_cell.length_c   1.000
_cell.angle_alpha   90.00
_cell.angle_beta   90.00
_cell.angle_gamma   90.00
#
_symmetry.space_group_name_H-M   'P 1'
#
loop_
_entity.id
_entity.type
_entity.pdbx_description
1 polymer ?
#
loop_
_entity_poly.entity_id
_entity_poly.type
_entity_poly.pdbx_seq_one_letter_code
_entity_poly.pdbx_strand_id
1 'polypeptide(L)' 'MLAAAVTASSSSAPAAMALVDERMSTEGTGLSLGLSNNLLGWILLGVFGLIWSLYTVYTSTLDDDDESGGLSL' A
#
# COMPACT_ATOMS: atom_id res chain seq x y z
N MET A 1 36.56 26.13 -34.65
CA MET A 1 35.23 26.46 -35.19
C MET A 1 34.22 26.08 -34.13
N LEU A 2 33.69 27.03 -33.36
CA LEU A 2 32.55 27.90 -33.76
C LEU A 2 31.28 27.05 -33.80
N ALA A 3 30.21 27.23 -33.03
CA ALA A 3 29.70 28.27 -32.16
C ALA A 3 28.72 27.55 -31.21
N ALA A 4 28.65 27.86 -29.91
CA ALA A 4 27.77 28.89 -29.36
C ALA A 4 26.32 28.86 -29.86
N ALA A 5 25.41 28.94 -28.88
CA ALA A 5 23.96 29.14 -28.99
C ALA A 5 23.16 27.87 -29.33
N VAL A 6 22.18 27.44 -28.52
CA VAL A 6 21.12 28.27 -27.95
C VAL A 6 20.78 27.82 -26.52
N THR A 7 20.90 28.76 -25.60
CA THR A 7 20.04 28.89 -24.43
C THR A 7 18.59 28.93 -24.89
N ALA A 8 17.83 27.86 -24.65
CA ALA A 8 16.40 27.97 -24.46
C ALA A 8 16.14 27.80 -22.96
N SER A 9 16.28 28.92 -22.25
CA SER A 9 15.65 29.12 -20.95
C SER A 9 14.14 28.95 -21.15
N SER A 10 13.66 27.73 -20.96
CA SER A 10 12.30 27.53 -20.46
C SER A 10 12.46 27.18 -19.00
N SER A 11 12.70 28.21 -18.20
CA SER A 11 12.25 28.25 -16.82
C SER A 11 10.72 28.12 -16.81
N SER A 12 10.19 26.98 -17.24
CA SER A 12 8.90 26.52 -16.80
C SER A 12 9.14 25.93 -15.42
N ALA A 13 9.43 26.80 -14.44
CA ALA A 13 8.76 26.62 -13.16
C ALA A 13 7.30 26.30 -13.54
N PRO A 14 6.71 25.19 -13.06
CA PRO A 14 5.36 24.82 -13.46
C PRO A 14 4.53 26.08 -13.27
N ALA A 15 4.06 26.66 -14.37
CA ALA A 15 3.36 27.95 -14.38
C ALA A 15 2.23 27.76 -13.38
N ALA A 16 2.39 28.38 -12.20
CA ALA A 16 1.84 27.89 -10.93
C ALA A 16 0.55 27.11 -11.18
N MET A 17 0.68 25.79 -11.33
CA MET A 17 -0.47 24.91 -11.23
C MET A 17 -0.77 25.00 -9.74
N ALA A 18 -1.57 26.01 -9.40
CA ALA A 18 -2.12 26.16 -8.08
C ALA A 18 -3.10 24.99 -7.95
N LEU A 19 -2.55 23.81 -7.68
CA LEU A 19 -3.28 22.76 -7.01
C LEU A 19 -3.76 23.45 -5.75
N VAL A 20 -5.06 23.77 -5.73
CA VAL A 20 -5.69 24.52 -4.65
C VAL A 20 -5.42 23.80 -3.32
N ASP A 21 -5.32 22.47 -3.38
CA ASP A 21 -4.92 21.58 -2.29
C ASP A 21 -3.92 20.51 -2.76
N GLU A 22 -3.12 20.02 -1.82
CA GLU A 22 -2.31 18.81 -1.99
C GLU A 22 -3.20 17.58 -1.83
N ARG A 23 -3.06 16.60 -2.73
CA ARG A 23 -3.86 15.37 -2.71
C ARG A 23 -2.96 14.16 -2.97
N MET A 24 -3.28 13.02 -2.38
CA MET A 24 -2.46 11.80 -2.51
C MET A 24 -2.39 11.23 -3.94
N SER A 25 -3.33 11.60 -4.84
CA SER A 25 -3.32 11.29 -6.29
C SER A 25 -3.02 9.83 -6.66
N THR A 26 -3.38 8.86 -5.81
CA THR A 26 -3.09 7.42 -6.03
C THR A 26 -4.27 6.65 -6.65
N GLU A 27 -5.28 7.37 -7.12
CA GLU A 27 -6.40 6.78 -7.86
C GLU A 27 -6.00 6.52 -9.32
N GLY A 28 -6.40 5.38 -9.89
CA GLY A 28 -6.09 5.03 -11.30
C GLY A 28 -4.63 4.66 -11.59
N THR A 29 -3.73 4.70 -10.60
CA THR A 29 -2.30 4.37 -10.72
C THR A 29 -2.01 2.86 -10.68
N GLY A 30 -3.01 2.03 -10.32
CA GLY A 30 -2.89 0.57 -10.33
C GLY A 30 -2.04 -0.01 -9.19
N LEU A 31 -1.84 0.72 -8.08
CA LEU A 31 -1.09 0.20 -6.94
C LEU A 31 -1.79 -1.02 -6.33
N SER A 32 -1.04 -2.10 -6.18
CA SER A 32 -1.53 -3.35 -5.58
C SER A 32 -2.08 -3.10 -4.19
N LEU A 33 -3.32 -3.53 -3.96
CA LEU A 33 -4.05 -3.36 -2.69
C LEU A 33 -4.15 -1.89 -2.20
N GLY A 34 -3.89 -0.90 -3.07
CA GLY A 34 -3.92 0.52 -2.72
C GLY A 34 -2.74 1.02 -1.86
N LEU A 35 -1.59 0.34 -1.89
CA LEU A 35 -0.44 0.63 -1.01
C LEU A 35 0.41 1.82 -1.48
N SER A 36 -0.05 3.05 -1.28
CA SER A 36 0.69 4.27 -1.65
C SER A 36 1.86 4.64 -0.73
N ASN A 37 2.04 3.92 0.37
CA ASN A 37 3.11 4.12 1.34
C ASN A 37 3.54 2.77 1.94
N ASN A 38 4.84 2.58 2.16
CA ASN A 38 5.39 1.37 2.79
C ASN A 38 4.75 1.04 4.14
N LEU A 39 4.39 2.07 4.93
CA LEU A 39 3.73 1.88 6.21
C LEU A 39 2.38 1.17 6.08
N LEU A 40 1.62 1.41 5.00
CA LEU A 40 0.35 0.71 4.77
C LEU A 40 0.57 -0.80 4.58
N GLY A 41 1.66 -1.21 3.93
CA GLY A 41 2.02 -2.62 3.80
C GLY A 41 2.35 -3.25 5.16
N TRP A 42 3.09 -2.53 6.00
CA TRP A 42 3.39 -2.97 7.37
C TRP A 42 2.16 -3.01 8.27
N ILE A 43 1.21 -2.09 8.10
CA ILE A 43 -0.08 -2.14 8.80
C ILE A 43 -0.86 -3.39 8.36
N LEU A 44 -0.94 -3.65 7.04
CA LEU A 44 -1.63 -4.82 6.51
C LEU A 44 -1.04 -6.11 7.07
N LEU A 45 0.29 -6.27 6.97
CA LEU A 45 1.00 -7.44 7.51
C LEU A 45 0.85 -7.51 9.02
N GLY A 46 1.05 -6.40 9.73
CA GLY A 46 1.05 -6.35 11.20
C GLY A 46 -0.30 -6.70 11.80
N VAL A 47 -1.40 -6.14 11.27
CA VAL A 47 -2.75 -6.44 11.76
C VAL A 47 -3.15 -7.87 11.40
N PHE A 48 -2.90 -8.30 10.16
CA PHE A 48 -3.16 -9.69 9.76
C PHE A 48 -2.37 -10.66 10.64
N GLY A 49 -1.07 -10.46 10.80
CA GLY A 49 -0.19 -11.28 11.60
C GLY A 49 -0.56 -11.27 13.08
N LEU A 50 -0.99 -10.13 13.62
CA LEU A 50 -1.47 -10.02 15.00
C LEU A 50 -2.71 -10.89 15.22
N ILE A 51 -3.77 -10.68 14.42
CA ILE A 51 -5.00 -11.46 14.55
C ILE A 51 -4.75 -12.94 14.28
N TRP A 52 -3.94 -13.25 13.26
CA TRP A 52 -3.54 -14.63 12.95
C TRP A 52 -2.79 -15.27 14.11
N SER A 53 -1.85 -14.57 14.76
CA SER A 53 -1.13 -15.11 15.92
C SER A 53 -2.04 -15.38 17.10
N LEU A 54 -2.98 -14.47 17.40
CA LEU A 54 -3.97 -14.67 18.45
C LEU A 54 -4.89 -15.85 18.13
N TYR A 55 -5.32 -15.95 16.87
CA TYR A 55 -6.10 -17.07 16.38
C TYR A 55 -5.33 -18.38 16.52
N THR A 56 -4.07 -18.46 16.10
CA THR A 56 -3.23 -19.65 16.22
C THR A 56 -3.03 -20.08 17.67
N VAL A 57 -2.77 -19.13 18.58
CA VAL A 57 -2.69 -19.42 20.02
C VAL A 57 -4.03 -19.95 20.53
N TYR A 58 -5.13 -19.34 20.17
CA TYR A 58 -6.46 -19.80 20.56
C TYR A 58 -6.74 -21.21 20.02
N THR A 59 -6.53 -21.47 18.73
CA THR A 59 -6.79 -22.76 18.12
C THR A 59 -5.86 -23.86 18.62
N SER A 60 -4.65 -23.52 19.07
CA SER A 60 -3.76 -24.51 19.70
C SER A 60 -4.32 -25.10 21.01
N THR A 61 -5.38 -24.51 21.57
CA THR A 61 -6.10 -25.03 22.74
C THR A 61 -7.35 -25.84 22.40
N LEU A 62 -7.74 -25.86 21.13
CA LEU A 62 -8.85 -26.68 20.66
C LEU A 62 -8.37 -28.11 20.45
N ASP A 63 -9.24 -29.07 20.75
CA ASP A 63 -8.96 -30.49 20.52
C ASP A 63 -9.22 -30.81 19.04
N ASP A 64 -8.19 -31.26 18.34
CA ASP A 64 -8.27 -31.68 16.93
C ASP A 64 -8.59 -33.18 16.90
N ASP A 65 -9.79 -33.57 17.34
CA ASP A 65 -10.31 -34.92 17.08
C ASP A 65 -10.69 -35.01 15.59
N ASP A 66 -10.22 -36.04 14.89
CA ASP A 66 -10.39 -36.24 13.44
C ASP A 66 -11.86 -36.18 12.95
N GLU A 67 -12.84 -36.39 13.84
CA GLU A 67 -14.27 -36.33 13.56
C GLU A 67 -14.91 -34.94 13.77
N SER A 68 -14.19 -33.99 14.40
CA SER A 68 -14.75 -32.73 14.93
C SER A 68 -14.70 -31.55 13.96
N GLY A 69 -14.10 -31.72 12.78
CA GLY A 69 -13.95 -30.65 11.77
C GLY A 69 -15.21 -30.34 10.96
N GLY A 70 -16.23 -31.20 11.00
CA GLY A 70 -17.48 -31.04 10.24
C GLY A 70 -18.64 -30.58 11.11
N LEU A 71 -19.38 -29.54 10.68
CA LEU A 71 -20.72 -29.26 11.21
C LEU A 71 -21.69 -30.35 10.74
N SER A 72 -21.98 -31.32 11.61
CA SER A 72 -22.92 -32.42 11.35
C SER A 72 -24.38 -32.02 11.64
N LEU A 73 -25.32 -32.72 10.99
CA LEU A 73 -26.78 -32.54 11.12
C LEU A 73 -27.39 -33.55 12.08
#